data_AF-A0A1V9VXL6-F1
#
_entry.id   AF-A0A1V9VXL6-F1
#
_cell.length_a   1.000
_cell.length_b   1.000
_cell.length_c   1.000
_cell.angle_alpha   90.00
_cell.angle_beta   90.00
_cell.angle_gamma   90.00
#
_symmetry.space_group_name_H-M   'P 1'
#
loop_
_entity.id
_entity.type
_entity.pdbx_description
1 polymer ?
#
loop_
_entity_poly.entity_id
_entity_poly.type
_entity_poly.pdbx_seq_one_letter_code
_entity_poly.pdbx_strand_id
1 'polypeptide(L)'
;MSGIKSQYFFEESIILVKANSLEEAHELGEQVAIQSVDTYDNMYDQQVTWNFRKVLHVFELDDTPFDTGKELYARFLHVKKNETVDTVVKKYYPEYE
;
A
#
# COMPACT_ATOMS: atom_id res chain seq x y z
N MET A 1 -12.17 29.82 -14.65
CA MET A 1 -12.34 28.36 -14.58
C MET A 1 -11.07 27.79 -13.95
N SER A 2 -11.14 27.38 -12.70
CA SER A 2 -10.03 26.70 -12.03
C SER A 2 -9.90 25.31 -12.65
N GLY A 3 -8.78 25.03 -13.33
CA GLY A 3 -8.51 23.70 -13.88
C GLY A 3 -8.43 22.70 -12.73
N ILE A 4 -9.32 21.72 -12.73
CA ILE A 4 -9.27 20.60 -11.78
C ILE A 4 -7.93 19.90 -12.04
N LYS A 5 -6.96 20.05 -11.13
CA LYS A 5 -5.75 19.23 -11.16
C LYS A 5 -6.18 17.77 -11.03
N SER A 6 -5.80 16.92 -11.97
CA SER A 6 -5.92 15.48 -11.78
C SER A 6 -5.07 15.10 -10.58
N GLN A 7 -5.72 14.63 -9.51
CA GLN A 7 -5.03 14.15 -8.33
C GLN A 7 -4.85 12.64 -8.49
N TYR A 8 -3.60 12.20 -8.49
CA TYR A 8 -3.28 10.78 -8.44
C TYR A 8 -3.32 10.32 -6.99
N PHE A 9 -4.07 9.25 -6.75
CA PHE A 9 -4.06 8.53 -5.48
C PHE A 9 -3.33 7.21 -5.67
N PHE A 10 -2.54 6.85 -4.68
CA PHE A 10 -1.82 5.58 -4.62
C PHE A 10 -2.24 4.87 -3.34
N GLU A 11 -2.45 3.57 -3.45
CA GLU A 11 -2.68 2.68 -2.33
C GLU A 11 -1.48 1.74 -2.19
N GLU A 12 -1.05 1.51 -0.95
CA GLU A 12 -0.13 0.44 -0.57
C GLU A 12 -0.95 -0.60 0.20
N SER A 13 -0.92 -1.85 -0.26
CA SER A 13 -1.60 -2.97 0.39
C SER A 13 -0.62 -4.11 0.68
N ILE A 14 -0.90 -4.86 1.75
CA ILE A 14 -0.15 -6.05 2.15
C ILE A 14 -1.10 -7.23 2.05
N ILE A 15 -0.71 -8.23 1.25
CA ILE A 15 -1.50 -9.45 1.04
C ILE A 15 -0.70 -10.67 1.49
N LEU A 16 -1.44 -11.72 1.87
CA LEU A 16 -0.89 -13.01 2.26
C LEU A 16 -1.13 -13.99 1.11
N VAL A 17 -0.05 -14.61 0.63
CA VAL A 17 -0.11 -15.68 -0.38
C VAL A 17 0.59 -16.92 0.15
N LYS A 18 0.11 -18.10 -0.26
CA LYS A 18 0.79 -19.37 0.01
C LYS A 18 1.64 -19.74 -1.21
N ALA A 19 2.95 -19.83 -1.01
CA ALA A 19 3.92 -20.11 -2.06
C ALA A 19 5.05 -21.00 -1.52
N ASN A 20 5.78 -21.66 -2.41
CA ASN A 20 6.93 -22.51 -2.08
C ASN A 20 8.27 -21.79 -2.28
N SER A 21 8.25 -20.55 -2.79
CA SER A 21 9.43 -19.70 -2.96
C SER A 21 9.05 -18.21 -2.97
N LEU A 22 10.03 -17.34 -2.76
CA LEU A 22 9.83 -15.87 -2.88
C LEU A 22 9.47 -15.45 -4.32
N GLU A 23 9.98 -16.16 -5.32
CA GLU A 23 9.66 -15.93 -6.73
C GLU A 23 8.19 -16.24 -7.03
N GLU A 24 7.72 -17.42 -6.59
CA GLU A 24 6.31 -17.80 -6.72
C GLU A 24 5.40 -16.85 -5.93
N ALA A 25 5.81 -16.43 -4.72
CA ALA A 25 5.06 -15.45 -3.94
C ALA A 25 4.94 -14.10 -4.65
N HIS A 26 6.01 -13.66 -5.34
CA HIS A 26 5.98 -12.45 -6.14
C HIS A 26 4.99 -12.58 -7.30
N GLU A 27 5.07 -13.66 -8.08
CA GLU A 27 4.17 -13.93 -9.21
C GLU A 27 2.70 -14.00 -8.78
N LEU A 28 2.41 -14.73 -7.70
CA LEU A 28 1.06 -14.80 -7.13
C LEU A 28 0.59 -13.41 -6.65
N GLY A 29 1.47 -12.64 -6.01
CA GLY A 29 1.16 -11.29 -5.57
C GLY A 29 0.80 -10.36 -6.74
N GLU A 30 1.54 -10.43 -7.85
CA GLU A 30 1.21 -9.69 -9.07
C GLU A 30 -0.14 -10.14 -9.67
N GLN A 31 -0.40 -11.44 -9.73
CA GLN A 31 -1.66 -11.97 -10.27
C GLN A 31 -2.87 -11.50 -9.45
N VAL A 32 -2.78 -11.57 -8.12
CA VAL A 32 -3.85 -11.07 -7.22
C VAL A 32 -4.05 -9.56 -7.40
N ALA A 33 -2.97 -8.80 -7.50
CA ALA A 33 -3.06 -7.35 -7.70
C ALA A 33 -3.65 -6.97 -9.07
N ILE A 34 -3.30 -7.69 -10.13
CA ILE A 34 -3.88 -7.51 -11.47
C ILE A 34 -5.38 -7.84 -11.48
N GLN A 35 -5.80 -8.90 -10.78
CA GLN A 35 -7.22 -9.24 -10.65
C GLN A 35 -8.03 -8.20 -9.87
N SER A 36 -7.35 -7.36 -9.09
CA SER A 36 -7.95 -6.26 -8.32
C SER A 36 -8.01 -4.93 -9.10
N VAL A 37 -7.54 -4.92 -10.35
CA VAL A 37 -7.71 -3.78 -11.27
C VAL A 37 -9.18 -3.66 -11.61
N ASP A 38 -9.78 -2.52 -11.29
CA ASP A 38 -11.21 -2.30 -11.46
C ASP A 38 -11.50 -0.85 -11.88
N THR A 39 -12.68 -0.64 -12.48
CA THR A 39 -13.19 0.67 -12.86
C THR A 39 -14.63 0.82 -12.39
N TYR A 40 -14.90 1.85 -11.60
CA TYR A 40 -16.22 2.13 -11.06
C TYR A 40 -16.52 3.64 -11.06
N ASP A 41 -17.80 3.99 -11.02
CA ASP A 41 -18.23 5.38 -10.81
C ASP A 41 -18.26 5.68 -9.32
N ASN A 42 -17.54 6.72 -8.89
CA ASN A 42 -17.53 7.13 -7.49
C ASN A 42 -18.83 7.88 -7.12
N MET A 43 -18.96 8.28 -5.85
CA MET A 43 -20.13 8.99 -5.32
C MET A 43 -20.44 10.35 -5.99
N TYR A 44 -19.57 10.83 -6.88
CA TYR A 44 -19.71 12.07 -7.63
C TYR A 44 -19.92 11.83 -9.14
N ASP A 45 -20.31 10.60 -9.53
CA ASP A 45 -20.50 10.17 -10.92
C ASP A 45 -19.24 10.32 -11.79
N GLN A 46 -18.05 10.22 -11.16
CA GLN A 46 -16.78 10.24 -11.85
C GLN A 46 -16.20 8.83 -11.94
N GLN A 47 -15.78 8.44 -13.14
CA GLN A 47 -15.11 7.16 -13.35
C GLN A 47 -13.71 7.16 -12.73
N VAL A 48 -13.46 6.19 -11.86
CA VAL A 48 -12.17 5.93 -11.22
C VAL A 48 -11.67 4.56 -11.69
N THR A 49 -10.42 4.51 -12.14
CA THR A 49 -9.76 3.25 -12.52
C THR A 49 -8.57 2.98 -11.60
N TRP A 50 -8.64 1.88 -10.87
CA TRP A 50 -7.51 1.34 -10.13
C TRP A 50 -6.61 0.55 -11.06
N ASN A 51 -5.32 0.86 -11.05
CA ASN A 51 -4.33 0.17 -11.87
C ASN A 51 -3.24 -0.39 -10.97
N PHE A 52 -2.88 -1.65 -11.18
CA PHE A 52 -1.68 -2.21 -10.57
C PHE A 52 -0.44 -1.46 -11.06
N ARG A 53 0.48 -1.15 -10.13
CA ARG A 53 1.72 -0.44 -10.45
C ARG A 53 2.95 -1.32 -10.31
N LYS A 54 3.14 -1.94 -9.16
CA LYS A 54 4.33 -2.73 -8.84
C LYS A 54 4.18 -3.49 -7.53
N VAL A 55 4.76 -4.68 -7.43
CA VAL A 55 5.07 -5.34 -6.14
C VAL A 55 6.33 -4.69 -5.55
N LEU A 56 6.20 -4.08 -4.37
CA LEU A 56 7.31 -3.36 -3.73
C LEU A 56 8.28 -4.32 -3.04
N HIS A 57 7.74 -5.26 -2.25
CA HIS A 57 8.49 -6.18 -1.42
C HIS A 57 7.75 -7.52 -1.27
N VAL A 58 8.51 -8.60 -1.06
CA VAL A 58 8.01 -9.93 -0.68
C VAL A 58 8.80 -10.38 0.54
N PHE A 59 8.07 -10.79 1.58
CA PHE A 59 8.65 -11.28 2.83
C PHE A 59 8.10 -12.68 3.11
N GLU A 60 8.99 -13.59 3.52
CA GLU A 60 8.58 -14.90 3.99
C GLU A 60 8.01 -14.78 5.41
N LEU A 61 6.83 -15.35 5.62
CA LEU A 61 6.29 -15.56 6.95
C LEU A 61 6.53 -17.01 7.32
N ASP A 62 7.27 -17.20 8.41
CA ASP A 62 7.51 -18.52 8.98
C ASP A 62 6.18 -19.14 9.48
N ASP A 63 6.02 -20.45 9.31
CA ASP A 63 4.87 -21.25 9.74
C ASP A 63 4.79 -21.40 11.28
N THR A 64 5.71 -20.75 12.01
CA THR A 64 5.70 -20.71 13.47
C THR A 64 4.52 -19.89 14.00
N PRO A 65 3.78 -20.40 15.01
CA PRO A 65 2.84 -19.61 15.78
C PRO A 65 3.52 -18.31 16.24
N PHE A 66 2.86 -17.18 16.04
CA PHE A 66 3.45 -15.89 16.40
C PHE A 66 3.27 -15.61 17.90
N ASP A 67 4.35 -15.15 18.52
CA ASP A 67 4.27 -14.56 19.85
C ASP A 67 3.67 -13.14 19.78
N THR A 68 3.13 -12.68 20.91
CA THR A 68 2.71 -11.29 21.05
C THR A 68 3.91 -10.37 20.83
N GLY A 69 3.81 -9.46 19.86
CA GLY A 69 4.89 -8.52 19.50
C GLY A 69 5.68 -8.88 18.24
N LYS A 70 5.37 -9.98 17.52
CA LYS A 70 5.99 -10.27 16.22
C LYS A 70 5.69 -9.16 15.21
N GLU A 71 6.73 -8.58 14.63
CA GLU A 71 6.60 -7.53 13.62
C GLU A 71 6.07 -8.10 12.30
N LEU A 72 5.03 -7.49 11.73
CA LEU A 72 4.44 -7.88 10.44
C LEU A 72 4.87 -6.97 9.30
N TYR A 73 5.16 -5.70 9.59
CA TYR A 73 5.55 -4.70 8.61
C TYR A 73 6.27 -3.54 9.31
N ALA A 74 7.33 -3.06 8.68
CA ALA A 74 8.00 -1.82 9.07
C ALA A 74 8.30 -0.99 7.82
N ARG A 75 8.18 0.34 7.97
CA ARG A 75 8.52 1.32 6.93
C ARG A 75 9.42 2.40 7.50
N PHE A 76 10.46 2.75 6.76
CA PHE A 76 11.25 3.95 7.04
C PHE A 76 10.58 5.19 6.43
N LEU A 77 10.34 6.22 7.25
CA LEU A 77 9.80 7.50 6.78
C LEU A 77 10.94 8.45 6.42
N HIS A 78 10.93 8.99 5.21
CA HIS A 78 11.89 10.00 4.78
C HIS A 78 11.52 11.39 5.30
N VAL A 79 12.02 11.73 6.49
CA VAL A 79 11.77 13.00 7.18
C VAL A 79 13.01 13.90 7.14
N LYS A 80 12.80 15.22 7.10
CA LYS A 80 13.93 16.17 7.21
C LYS A 80 14.39 16.23 8.66
N LYS A 81 15.69 16.46 8.89
CA LYS A 81 16.31 16.51 10.23
C LYS A 81 15.61 17.44 11.23
N ASN A 82 14.94 18.49 10.74
CA ASN A 82 14.32 19.53 11.56
C ASN A 82 12.78 19.43 11.62
N GLU A 83 12.16 18.36 11.10
CA GLU A 83 10.72 18.15 11.20
C GLU A 83 10.35 17.64 12.61
N THR A 84 9.28 18.18 13.20
CA THR A 84 8.74 17.71 14.48
C THR A 84 7.91 16.44 14.29
N VAL A 85 7.73 15.65 15.35
CA VAL A 85 6.85 14.46 15.33
C VAL A 85 5.45 14.82 14.81
N ASP A 86 4.84 15.90 15.32
CA ASP A 86 3.50 16.34 14.86
C ASP A 86 3.47 16.63 13.36
N THR A 87 4.52 17.26 12.83
CA THR A 87 4.63 17.54 11.39
C THR A 87 4.73 16.25 10.58
N VAL A 88 5.45 15.25 11.10
CA VAL A 88 5.59 13.94 10.46
C VAL A 88 4.26 13.19 10.49
N VAL A 89 3.57 13.16 11.63
CA VAL A 89 2.25 12.50 11.77
C VAL A 89 1.25 13.12 10.82
N LYS A 90 1.11 14.46 10.82
CA LYS A 90 0.24 15.19 9.88
C LYS A 90 0.53 14.87 8.40
N LYS A 91 1.80 14.70 8.05
CA LYS A 91 2.24 14.47 6.67
C LYS A 91 1.95 13.04 6.20
N TYR A 92 2.20 12.04 7.04
CA TYR A 92 2.11 10.62 6.65
C TYR A 92 0.83 9.92 7.09
N TYR A 93 0.10 10.52 8.03
CA TYR A 93 -1.13 10.00 8.63
C TYR A 93 -2.18 11.12 8.80
N PRO A 94 -2.51 11.87 7.73
CA PRO A 94 -3.39 13.03 7.79
C PRO A 94 -4.82 12.71 8.28
N GLU A 95 -5.22 11.45 8.29
CA GLU A 95 -6.51 10.96 8.75
C GLU A 95 -6.67 10.95 10.28
N TYR A 96 -5.60 11.15 11.05
CA TYR A 96 -5.64 11.21 12.52
C TYR A 96 -5.69 12.65 13.08
N GLU A 97 -5.98 13.65 12.23
CA GLU A 97 -6.28 15.04 12.64
C GLU A 97 -7.79 15.36 12.63
#